data_AF-A0A958BFW9-F1
#
_entry.id   AF-A0A958BFW9-F1
#
_cell.length_a   1.000
_cell.length_b   1.000
_cell.length_c   1.000
_cell.angle_alpha   90.00
_cell.angle_beta   90.00
_cell.angle_gamma   90.00
#
_symmetry.space_group_name_H-M   'P 1'
#
loop_
_entity.id
_entity.type
_entity.pdbx_description
1 polymer ?
#
loop_
_entity_poly.entity_id
_entity_poly.type
_entity_poly.pdbx_seq_one_letter_code
_entity_poly.pdbx_strand_id
1 'polypeptide(L)'
;MSHRAPRLLALLLPGLLLFADTASAQGGFAVYVNTTEDLPVQANHCLPQQDCPLRSAIERIEGAGMQGTIRACFEPGTPGAKRCSPLAKPLSREDPGYDAATGKWYFEFAENGLAYSLSQNGTTIDFSLDIEGWSSPADNKIVITPGAGQLEHAFVIESSGNTFKGFDVEGDFQIAAFVVRQGLLGEGATNNQFGPGLALYGIRPAVGIQIRDRSSSGNRVLGNWCGITGDGTVRRPLQDDCVQVTLGSSGNTIGGVGANQNVFAASTLGSGVSITQDANGNKVIGNRFGLDLAGQPAGLQAGVTVKVGSNDTEIADNTIAGVETSGISVYDGSYRTVIHENLIGLQSDAETCAGNGQLGIQINNGVNATRIERNFVACNDKGGISIAGASARGNRISQNAVWNNNGIGIQVSQGANAGVKAPKINSASPARVVGSASSCRGGDVEIYSDEKGEARWYEGAVKAEATTGLFIFEAPGPIAHKFVTASCTDTNGNSSALSEPVAVQGGGGNTPTQTPTRVPATPDPNATPLPTLYNLFAPAVFKNHGSR
;
A
#
# COMPACT_ATOMS: atom_id res chain seq x y z
N MET A 1 21.82 63.79 30.51
CA MET A 1 21.48 62.36 30.67
C MET A 1 20.26 62.07 29.81
N SER A 2 20.47 61.73 28.54
CA SER A 2 19.41 61.36 27.60
C SER A 2 19.48 59.86 27.38
N HIS A 3 18.42 59.15 27.76
CA HIS A 3 18.32 57.70 27.53
C HIS A 3 17.63 57.44 26.20
N ARG A 4 18.42 56.83 25.31
CA ARG A 4 18.01 56.27 24.03
C ARG A 4 17.23 54.97 24.26
N ALA A 5 16.07 54.87 23.63
CA ALA A 5 15.35 53.62 23.43
C ALA A 5 16.06 52.75 22.36
N PRO A 6 16.07 51.41 22.48
CA PRO A 6 16.53 50.55 21.41
C PRO A 6 15.40 50.25 20.42
N ARG A 7 15.73 50.33 19.13
CA ARG A 7 14.87 49.99 17.98
C ARG A 7 14.72 48.46 17.87
N LEU A 8 13.48 47.98 17.82
CA LEU A 8 13.13 46.64 17.35
C LEU A 8 13.36 46.56 15.83
N LEU A 9 14.18 45.61 15.39
CA LEU A 9 14.40 45.26 14.00
C LEU A 9 13.37 44.20 13.61
N ALA A 10 12.37 44.56 12.80
CA ALA A 10 11.41 43.62 12.24
C ALA A 10 12.08 42.80 11.13
N LEU A 11 12.32 41.51 11.37
CA LEU A 11 12.69 40.55 10.33
C LEU A 11 11.43 40.21 9.51
N LEU A 12 11.49 40.50 8.21
CA LEU A 12 10.56 40.00 7.20
C LEU A 12 10.66 38.47 7.11
N LEU A 13 9.60 37.76 7.51
CA LEU A 13 9.36 36.38 7.08
C LEU A 13 8.72 36.41 5.68
N PRO A 14 9.25 35.68 4.69
CA PRO A 14 8.52 35.45 3.45
C PRO A 14 7.38 34.47 3.74
N GLY A 15 6.15 34.89 3.40
CA GLY A 15 4.94 34.10 3.58
C GLY A 15 5.03 32.78 2.83
N LEU A 16 4.84 31.69 3.57
CA LEU A 16 4.62 30.35 3.06
C LEU A 16 3.25 30.34 2.37
N LEU A 17 3.25 30.42 1.03
CA LEU A 17 2.06 30.18 0.22
C LEU A 17 1.66 28.71 0.39
N LEU A 18 0.64 28.47 1.21
CA LEU A 18 -0.11 27.23 1.25
C LEU A 18 -0.73 27.02 -0.14
N PHE A 19 -0.16 26.11 -0.93
CA PHE A 19 -0.89 25.50 -2.04
C PHE A 19 -1.96 24.60 -1.41
N ALA A 20 -3.15 25.16 -1.22
CA ALA A 20 -4.34 24.35 -1.24
C ALA A 20 -4.34 23.66 -2.61
N ASP A 21 -4.41 22.32 -2.63
CA ASP A 21 -4.81 21.56 -3.80
C ASP A 21 -6.22 22.04 -4.18
N THR A 22 -6.28 23.12 -4.94
CA THR A 22 -7.41 23.39 -5.79
C THR A 22 -7.36 22.30 -6.85
N ALA A 23 -8.06 21.19 -6.59
CA ALA A 23 -8.58 20.36 -7.67
C ALA A 23 -9.15 21.34 -8.70
N SER A 24 -8.51 21.41 -9.87
CA SER A 24 -8.95 22.25 -10.96
C SER A 24 -10.26 21.67 -11.48
N ALA A 25 -11.37 22.01 -10.82
CA ALA A 25 -12.67 22.06 -11.46
C ALA A 25 -12.67 23.28 -12.40
N GLN A 26 -11.81 23.26 -13.41
CA GLN A 26 -11.97 24.09 -14.60
C GLN A 26 -12.66 23.22 -15.64
N GLY A 27 -13.89 23.59 -15.98
CA GLY A 27 -14.84 22.75 -16.71
C GLY A 27 -14.32 22.26 -18.06
N GLY A 28 -13.87 21.01 -18.10
CA GLY A 28 -13.84 20.20 -19.31
C GLY A 28 -15.25 19.83 -19.75
N PHE A 29 -15.45 19.57 -21.04
CA PHE A 29 -16.74 19.10 -21.55
C PHE A 29 -16.95 17.62 -21.17
N ALA A 30 -18.19 17.26 -20.89
CA ALA A 30 -18.56 15.89 -20.57
C ALA A 30 -19.05 15.15 -21.82
N VAL A 31 -18.60 13.91 -22.01
CA VAL A 31 -19.09 12.99 -23.03
C VAL A 31 -19.78 11.83 -22.32
N TYR A 32 -21.04 11.55 -22.67
CA TYR A 32 -21.81 10.48 -22.05
C TYR A 32 -21.83 9.26 -22.96
N VAL A 33 -21.26 8.14 -22.50
CA VAL A 33 -21.44 6.85 -23.17
C VAL A 33 -22.87 6.35 -22.97
N ASN A 34 -23.42 5.69 -23.98
CA ASN A 34 -24.84 5.31 -24.02
C ASN A 34 -25.13 4.00 -24.77
N THR A 35 -24.08 3.23 -25.05
CA THR A 35 -24.15 1.86 -25.58
C THR A 35 -22.99 1.05 -25.00
N THR A 36 -23.22 -0.24 -24.79
CA THR A 36 -22.20 -1.21 -24.36
C THR A 36 -21.39 -1.77 -25.53
N GLU A 37 -21.83 -1.55 -26.77
CA GLU A 37 -21.17 -2.09 -27.95
C GLU A 37 -19.88 -1.33 -28.28
N ASP A 38 -18.80 -2.07 -28.55
CA ASP A 38 -17.54 -1.51 -29.06
C ASP A 38 -17.62 -1.27 -30.58
N LEU A 39 -18.38 -0.26 -30.98
CA LEU A 39 -18.54 0.09 -32.39
C LEU A 39 -17.30 0.81 -32.96
N PRO A 40 -16.99 0.63 -34.26
CA PRO A 40 -15.96 1.40 -34.94
C PRO A 40 -16.18 2.91 -34.78
N VAL A 41 -15.09 3.66 -34.70
CA VAL A 41 -15.15 5.12 -34.54
C VAL A 41 -15.79 5.76 -35.78
N GLN A 42 -16.83 6.57 -35.57
CA GLN A 42 -17.51 7.32 -36.64
C GLN A 42 -17.68 8.78 -36.24
N ALA A 43 -17.68 9.67 -37.23
CA ALA A 43 -17.73 11.13 -37.01
C ALA A 43 -19.05 11.61 -36.35
N ASN A 44 -20.14 10.84 -36.51
CA ASN A 44 -21.43 11.13 -35.90
C ASN A 44 -21.61 10.55 -34.49
N HIS A 45 -20.71 9.66 -34.04
CA HIS A 45 -20.80 9.11 -32.69
C HIS A 45 -20.65 10.20 -31.62
N CYS A 46 -21.33 9.99 -30.49
CA CYS A 46 -21.38 10.91 -29.36
C CYS A 46 -22.00 12.29 -29.65
N LEU A 47 -22.59 12.51 -30.83
CA LEU A 47 -23.46 13.65 -31.07
C LEU A 47 -24.80 13.46 -30.34
N PRO A 48 -25.58 14.53 -30.09
CA PRO A 48 -26.88 14.41 -29.44
C PRO A 48 -27.77 13.36 -30.11
N GLN A 49 -28.35 12.45 -29.32
CA GLN A 49 -29.21 11.34 -29.77
C GLN A 49 -28.53 10.29 -30.68
N GLN A 50 -27.21 10.36 -30.87
CA GLN A 50 -26.43 9.32 -31.54
C GLN A 50 -25.81 8.38 -30.52
N ASP A 51 -25.47 7.18 -30.96
CA ASP A 51 -24.74 6.25 -30.11
C ASP A 51 -23.34 6.76 -29.81
N CYS A 52 -22.88 6.48 -28.61
CA CYS A 52 -21.61 6.91 -28.07
C CYS A 52 -20.93 5.72 -27.39
N PRO A 53 -20.26 4.85 -28.17
CA PRO A 53 -19.35 3.84 -27.66
C PRO A 53 -18.23 4.48 -26.84
N LEU A 54 -17.72 3.76 -25.84
CA LEU A 54 -16.57 4.21 -25.05
C LEU A 54 -15.36 4.58 -25.93
N ARG A 55 -15.08 3.80 -26.98
CA ARG A 55 -14.02 4.10 -27.95
C ARG A 55 -14.17 5.48 -28.58
N SER A 56 -15.38 5.79 -29.04
CA SER A 56 -15.67 7.07 -29.69
C SER A 56 -15.65 8.23 -28.69
N ALA A 57 -16.02 7.99 -27.44
CA ALA A 57 -15.92 8.98 -26.37
C ALA A 57 -14.46 9.35 -26.06
N ILE A 58 -13.57 8.34 -25.99
CA ILE A 58 -12.12 8.53 -25.81
C ILE A 58 -11.55 9.33 -26.97
N GLU A 59 -11.73 8.86 -28.21
CA GLU A 59 -11.23 9.55 -29.41
C GLU A 59 -11.70 11.00 -29.52
N ARG A 60 -12.93 11.29 -29.08
CA ARG A 60 -13.45 12.66 -29.11
C ARG A 60 -12.75 13.59 -28.12
N ILE A 61 -12.41 13.10 -26.93
CA ILE A 61 -11.68 13.91 -25.94
C ILE A 61 -10.24 14.08 -26.40
N GLU A 62 -9.60 12.99 -26.82
CA GLU A 62 -8.24 12.99 -27.34
C GLU A 62 -8.12 13.94 -28.55
N GLY A 63 -9.04 13.84 -29.51
CA GLY A 63 -9.07 14.71 -30.68
C GLY A 63 -9.41 16.18 -30.41
N ALA A 64 -10.01 16.50 -29.26
CA ALA A 64 -10.33 17.88 -28.89
C ALA A 64 -9.11 18.66 -28.37
N GLY A 65 -8.03 17.97 -27.96
CA GLY A 65 -6.83 18.60 -27.41
C GLY A 65 -7.09 19.41 -26.12
N MET A 66 -8.16 19.10 -25.38
CA MET A 66 -8.53 19.73 -24.12
C MET A 66 -8.99 18.67 -23.12
N GLN A 67 -8.89 18.97 -21.83
CA GLN A 67 -9.37 18.09 -20.77
C GLN A 67 -10.88 17.85 -20.91
N GLY A 68 -11.29 16.59 -20.76
CA GLY A 68 -12.68 16.17 -20.85
C GLY A 68 -12.99 15.02 -19.89
N THR A 69 -14.27 14.83 -19.61
CA THR A 69 -14.73 13.75 -18.73
C THR A 69 -15.70 12.82 -19.45
N ILE A 70 -15.35 11.55 -19.53
CA ILE A 70 -16.23 10.48 -19.98
C ILE A 70 -17.05 10.01 -18.78
N ARG A 71 -18.36 10.02 -18.96
CA ARG A 71 -19.36 9.68 -17.95
C ARG A 71 -20.36 8.69 -18.54
N ALA A 72 -21.16 8.09 -17.68
CA ALA A 72 -22.28 7.27 -18.08
C ALA A 72 -23.47 7.68 -17.20
N CYS A 73 -24.65 7.82 -17.79
CA CYS A 73 -25.87 7.96 -17.02
C CYS A 73 -26.77 6.75 -17.34
N PHE A 74 -27.62 6.37 -16.40
CA PHE A 74 -28.32 5.09 -16.45
C PHE A 74 -29.82 5.29 -16.61
N GLU A 75 -30.50 4.30 -17.19
CA GLU A 75 -31.94 4.32 -17.38
C GLU A 75 -32.70 4.64 -16.07
N PRO A 76 -33.75 5.48 -16.10
CA PRO A 76 -34.55 5.80 -14.92
C PRO A 76 -35.05 4.56 -14.17
N GLY A 77 -34.94 4.60 -12.84
CA GLY A 77 -35.28 3.46 -11.97
C GLY A 77 -34.13 2.48 -11.77
N THR A 78 -32.92 2.76 -12.29
CA THR A 78 -31.70 2.04 -11.92
C THR A 78 -31.33 2.33 -10.47
N PRO A 79 -31.18 1.30 -9.61
CA PRO A 79 -30.85 1.51 -8.20
C PRO A 79 -29.55 2.30 -8.02
N GLY A 80 -29.66 3.42 -7.29
CA GLY A 80 -28.55 4.33 -7.01
C GLY A 80 -28.14 5.23 -8.18
N ALA A 81 -28.84 5.22 -9.33
CA ALA A 81 -28.50 6.11 -10.44
C ALA A 81 -29.06 7.53 -10.22
N LYS A 82 -28.24 8.55 -10.49
CA LYS A 82 -28.71 9.94 -10.58
C LYS A 82 -29.54 10.13 -11.84
N ARG A 83 -30.39 11.17 -11.83
CA ARG A 83 -31.14 11.56 -13.03
C ARG A 83 -30.17 12.05 -14.13
N CYS A 84 -30.26 11.46 -15.31
CA CYS A 84 -29.51 11.89 -16.50
C CYS A 84 -29.70 13.37 -16.82
N SER A 85 -28.64 14.00 -17.32
CA SER A 85 -28.72 15.29 -18.00
C SER A 85 -29.68 15.20 -19.19
N PRO A 86 -30.48 16.24 -19.50
CA PRO A 86 -31.34 16.25 -20.70
C PRO A 86 -30.59 16.07 -22.03
N LEU A 87 -29.27 16.30 -22.04
CA LEU A 87 -28.41 16.14 -23.21
C LEU A 87 -27.79 14.73 -23.32
N ALA A 88 -27.96 13.89 -22.29
CA ALA A 88 -27.40 12.55 -22.24
C ALA A 88 -28.47 11.51 -22.54
N LYS A 89 -28.19 10.63 -23.50
CA LYS A 89 -28.95 9.37 -23.68
C LYS A 89 -28.43 8.38 -22.62
N PRO A 90 -29.30 7.73 -21.83
CA PRO A 90 -28.87 6.76 -20.83
C PRO A 90 -28.36 5.46 -21.46
N LEU A 91 -27.53 4.73 -20.71
CA LEU A 91 -27.37 3.29 -20.89
C LEU A 91 -28.69 2.59 -20.55
N SER A 92 -29.16 1.76 -21.47
CA SER A 92 -30.46 1.09 -21.43
C SER A 92 -30.33 -0.31 -20.84
N ARG A 93 -31.35 -0.81 -20.15
CA ARG A 93 -31.41 -2.25 -19.80
C ARG A 93 -31.69 -3.14 -21.00
N GLU A 94 -31.99 -2.57 -22.15
CA GLU A 94 -32.07 -3.26 -23.44
C GLU A 94 -30.71 -3.35 -24.14
N ASP A 95 -29.66 -2.70 -23.60
CA ASP A 95 -28.31 -2.82 -24.15
C ASP A 95 -27.87 -4.30 -24.12
N PRO A 96 -27.18 -4.80 -25.17
CA PRO A 96 -26.80 -6.20 -25.25
C PRO A 96 -25.87 -6.63 -24.11
N GLY A 97 -25.11 -5.69 -23.54
CA GLY A 97 -24.23 -5.94 -22.39
C GLY A 97 -24.90 -5.75 -21.02
N TYR A 98 -26.20 -5.49 -20.93
CA TYR A 98 -26.86 -5.38 -19.63
C TYR A 98 -27.08 -6.76 -19.00
N ASP A 99 -26.50 -6.98 -17.82
CA ASP A 99 -26.76 -8.15 -17.01
C ASP A 99 -27.76 -7.82 -15.90
N ALA A 100 -28.96 -8.40 -16.00
CA ALA A 100 -30.02 -8.23 -15.03
C ALA A 100 -29.72 -8.87 -13.66
N ALA A 101 -28.83 -9.87 -13.58
CA ALA A 101 -28.50 -10.55 -12.34
C ALA A 101 -27.62 -9.67 -11.44
N THR A 102 -26.63 -9.00 -12.05
CA THR A 102 -25.72 -8.09 -11.33
C THR A 102 -26.19 -6.63 -11.37
N GLY A 103 -27.06 -6.28 -12.31
CA GLY A 103 -27.49 -4.91 -12.57
C GLY A 103 -26.36 -4.05 -13.17
N LYS A 104 -25.40 -4.67 -13.87
CA LYS A 104 -24.23 -4.01 -14.47
C LYS A 104 -24.29 -4.04 -16.00
N TRP A 105 -23.61 -3.07 -16.60
CA TRP A 105 -23.41 -2.95 -18.04
C TRP A 105 -22.00 -3.39 -18.40
N TYR A 106 -21.91 -4.46 -19.18
CA TYR A 106 -20.68 -5.04 -19.69
C TYR A 106 -20.31 -4.42 -21.03
N PHE A 107 -19.23 -3.65 -21.03
CA PHE A 107 -18.61 -3.09 -22.22
C PHE A 107 -17.65 -4.14 -22.76
N GLU A 108 -18.15 -4.91 -23.72
CA GLU A 108 -17.42 -6.00 -24.36
C GLU A 108 -16.67 -5.46 -25.58
N PHE A 109 -15.37 -5.72 -25.64
CA PHE A 109 -14.59 -5.41 -26.85
C PHE A 109 -15.09 -6.25 -28.03
N ALA A 110 -15.11 -5.65 -29.22
CA ALA A 110 -15.46 -6.37 -30.43
C ALA A 110 -14.47 -7.51 -30.70
N GLU A 111 -14.87 -8.49 -31.52
CA GLU A 111 -13.96 -9.55 -31.97
C GLU A 111 -12.75 -8.92 -32.69
N ASN A 112 -11.53 -9.21 -32.22
CA ASN A 112 -10.29 -8.55 -32.65
C ASN A 112 -10.23 -7.03 -32.40
N GLY A 113 -10.98 -6.55 -31.40
CA GLY A 113 -10.94 -5.17 -30.93
C GLY A 113 -9.52 -4.74 -30.53
N LEU A 114 -9.29 -3.43 -30.53
CA LEU A 114 -8.02 -2.84 -30.08
C LEU A 114 -8.17 -2.30 -28.67
N ALA A 115 -7.07 -2.24 -27.92
CA ALA A 115 -7.07 -1.57 -26.62
C ALA A 115 -7.58 -0.11 -26.73
N TYR A 116 -8.12 0.41 -25.65
CA TYR A 116 -8.37 1.84 -25.51
C TYR A 116 -7.05 2.57 -25.29
N SER A 117 -6.69 3.45 -26.21
CA SER A 117 -5.42 4.18 -26.17
C SER A 117 -5.64 5.62 -25.70
N LEU A 118 -4.83 6.06 -24.73
CA LEU A 118 -4.76 7.44 -24.26
C LEU A 118 -3.36 7.98 -24.58
N SER A 119 -3.33 8.96 -25.48
CA SER A 119 -2.13 9.59 -26.04
C SER A 119 -2.10 11.12 -25.81
N GLN A 120 -3.20 11.70 -25.34
CA GLN A 120 -3.36 13.11 -24.98
C GLN A 120 -3.56 13.25 -23.48
N ASN A 121 -3.17 14.40 -22.94
CA ASN A 121 -3.14 14.62 -21.50
C ASN A 121 -4.53 14.95 -20.93
N GLY A 122 -4.81 14.44 -19.74
CA GLY A 122 -5.94 14.90 -18.93
C GLY A 122 -7.30 14.31 -19.26
N THR A 123 -7.36 13.16 -19.93
CA THR A 123 -8.61 12.43 -20.15
C THR A 123 -9.07 11.81 -18.83
N THR A 124 -10.30 12.12 -18.41
CA THR A 124 -10.92 11.54 -17.23
C THR A 124 -12.04 10.58 -17.63
N ILE A 125 -11.98 9.33 -17.18
CA ILE A 125 -13.07 8.37 -17.21
C ILE A 125 -13.58 8.23 -15.78
N ASP A 126 -14.78 8.73 -15.51
CA ASP A 126 -15.36 8.68 -14.17
C ASP A 126 -16.84 8.30 -14.23
N PHE A 127 -17.08 7.02 -14.00
CA PHE A 127 -18.43 6.44 -13.99
C PHE A 127 -19.07 6.47 -12.60
N SER A 128 -18.37 6.98 -11.58
CA SER A 128 -18.93 7.17 -10.24
C SER A 128 -19.81 8.43 -10.13
N LEU A 129 -19.57 9.43 -10.98
CA LEU A 129 -20.19 10.76 -10.86
C LEU A 129 -21.72 10.75 -10.99
N ASP A 130 -22.28 9.77 -11.70
CA ASP A 130 -23.70 9.63 -11.97
C ASP A 130 -24.40 8.59 -11.08
N ILE A 131 -23.72 8.17 -10.00
CA ILE A 131 -24.24 7.27 -8.98
C ILE A 131 -24.44 8.07 -7.69
N GLU A 132 -25.65 8.03 -7.15
CA GLU A 132 -26.03 8.68 -5.91
C GLU A 132 -25.40 7.97 -4.71
N GLY A 133 -24.69 8.73 -3.87
CA GLY A 133 -24.06 8.18 -2.67
C GLY A 133 -22.89 7.21 -2.94
N TRP A 134 -22.33 7.20 -4.15
CA TRP A 134 -21.19 6.33 -4.50
C TRP A 134 -20.08 6.44 -3.46
N SER A 135 -19.62 5.28 -2.97
CA SER A 135 -18.70 5.18 -1.84
C SER A 135 -17.54 4.22 -2.09
N SER A 136 -17.75 3.19 -2.90
CA SER A 136 -16.77 2.13 -3.12
C SER A 136 -17.07 1.39 -4.43
N PRO A 137 -16.18 0.49 -4.88
CA PRO A 137 -16.45 -0.36 -6.04
C PRO A 137 -17.78 -1.15 -5.99
N ALA A 138 -18.35 -1.42 -4.79
CA ALA A 138 -19.67 -2.07 -4.64
C ALA A 138 -20.80 -1.34 -5.38
N ASP A 139 -20.65 -0.04 -5.55
CA ASP A 139 -21.66 0.80 -6.20
C ASP A 139 -21.49 0.83 -7.74
N ASN A 140 -20.36 0.34 -8.27
CA ASN A 140 -20.04 0.37 -9.69
C ASN A 140 -21.12 -0.29 -10.54
N LYS A 141 -21.40 0.32 -11.70
CA LYS A 141 -22.40 -0.16 -12.66
C LYS A 141 -21.80 -0.62 -13.98
N ILE A 142 -20.53 -0.32 -14.25
CA ILE A 142 -19.87 -0.62 -15.52
C ILE A 142 -18.78 -1.66 -15.30
N VAL A 143 -18.72 -2.63 -16.20
CA VAL A 143 -17.66 -3.64 -16.29
C VAL A 143 -17.04 -3.56 -17.69
N ILE A 144 -15.72 -3.60 -17.78
CA ILE A 144 -14.99 -3.67 -19.04
C ILE A 144 -14.40 -5.07 -19.18
N THR A 145 -14.65 -5.71 -20.32
CA THR A 145 -14.26 -7.11 -20.56
C THR A 145 -13.77 -7.33 -22.00
N PRO A 146 -12.71 -8.13 -22.23
CA PRO A 146 -12.16 -8.40 -23.56
C PRO A 146 -13.10 -9.22 -24.46
N GLY A 147 -14.20 -9.75 -23.92
CA GLY A 147 -15.14 -10.58 -24.64
C GLY A 147 -14.56 -11.95 -25.03
N ALA A 148 -14.94 -12.42 -26.22
CA ALA A 148 -14.42 -13.68 -26.77
C ALA A 148 -12.96 -13.60 -27.29
N GLY A 149 -12.39 -12.39 -27.40
CA GLY A 149 -11.02 -12.16 -27.88
C GLY A 149 -9.96 -12.25 -26.78
N GLN A 150 -8.71 -12.53 -27.15
CA GLN A 150 -7.56 -12.34 -26.25
C GLN A 150 -6.91 -10.99 -26.54
N LEU A 151 -7.22 -9.98 -25.73
CA LEU A 151 -6.57 -8.66 -25.82
C LEU A 151 -5.25 -8.66 -25.07
N GLU A 152 -4.26 -7.95 -25.61
CA GLU A 152 -3.01 -7.72 -24.87
C GLU A 152 -3.26 -6.85 -23.63
N HIS A 153 -4.09 -5.80 -23.83
CA HIS A 153 -4.47 -4.80 -22.84
C HIS A 153 -5.90 -4.31 -23.04
N ALA A 154 -6.58 -3.91 -21.95
CA ALA A 154 -7.80 -3.09 -22.07
C ALA A 154 -7.45 -1.63 -22.31
N PHE A 155 -6.50 -1.09 -21.56
CA PHE A 155 -6.08 0.30 -21.63
C PHE A 155 -4.57 0.45 -21.81
N VAL A 156 -4.18 1.29 -22.78
CA VAL A 156 -2.80 1.72 -23.01
C VAL A 156 -2.71 3.22 -22.72
N ILE A 157 -1.93 3.59 -21.72
CA ILE A 157 -1.75 4.96 -21.25
C ILE A 157 -0.32 5.40 -21.56
N GLU A 158 -0.21 6.30 -22.54
CA GLU A 158 1.04 6.86 -23.04
C GLU A 158 1.12 8.38 -22.81
N SER A 159 0.15 8.93 -22.10
CA SER A 159 0.02 10.35 -21.77
C SER A 159 -0.12 10.60 -20.27
N SER A 160 -0.16 11.87 -19.88
CA SER A 160 -0.11 12.33 -18.50
C SER A 160 -1.42 12.90 -17.98
N GLY A 161 -1.62 12.86 -16.67
CA GLY A 161 -2.75 13.52 -16.00
C GLY A 161 -4.11 12.86 -16.22
N ASN A 162 -4.16 11.64 -16.76
CA ASN A 162 -5.40 10.91 -16.96
C ASN A 162 -5.96 10.38 -15.65
N THR A 163 -7.27 10.15 -15.59
CA THR A 163 -7.96 9.66 -14.39
C THR A 163 -8.96 8.57 -14.74
N PHE A 164 -9.00 7.48 -13.96
CA PHE A 164 -9.92 6.35 -14.15
C PHE A 164 -10.65 6.03 -12.86
N LYS A 165 -11.99 6.05 -12.82
CA LYS A 165 -12.78 5.89 -11.59
C LYS A 165 -14.11 5.16 -11.81
N GLY A 166 -14.49 4.35 -10.82
CA GLY A 166 -15.86 3.85 -10.66
C GLY A 166 -16.30 2.76 -11.63
N PHE A 167 -15.41 1.84 -12.02
CA PHE A 167 -15.76 0.70 -12.86
C PHE A 167 -14.92 -0.54 -12.61
N ASP A 168 -15.44 -1.67 -13.05
CA ASP A 168 -14.79 -2.96 -12.93
C ASP A 168 -14.05 -3.31 -14.22
N VAL A 169 -12.99 -4.11 -14.11
CA VAL A 169 -12.33 -4.76 -15.24
C VAL A 169 -12.13 -6.23 -14.93
N GLU A 170 -12.57 -7.08 -15.86
CA GLU A 170 -12.42 -8.53 -15.75
C GLU A 170 -12.09 -9.19 -17.08
N GLY A 171 -11.73 -10.48 -17.03
CA GLY A 171 -11.53 -11.31 -18.22
C GLY A 171 -10.06 -11.48 -18.60
N ASP A 172 -9.85 -12.20 -19.71
CA ASP A 172 -8.52 -12.69 -20.04
C ASP A 172 -7.71 -11.67 -20.88
N PHE A 173 -6.60 -11.18 -20.34
CA PHE A 173 -5.65 -10.28 -21.01
C PHE A 173 -4.26 -10.94 -21.10
N GLN A 174 -3.51 -10.69 -22.17
CA GLN A 174 -2.20 -11.33 -22.36
C GLN A 174 -1.10 -10.73 -21.46
N ILE A 175 -1.12 -9.42 -21.19
CA ILE A 175 -0.08 -8.76 -20.40
C ILE A 175 -0.67 -8.03 -19.18
N ALA A 176 -1.58 -7.08 -19.38
CA ALA A 176 -2.11 -6.25 -18.28
C ALA A 176 -3.48 -5.67 -18.64
N ALA A 177 -4.40 -5.53 -17.68
CA ALA A 177 -5.63 -4.75 -17.93
C ALA A 177 -5.31 -3.28 -18.24
N PHE A 178 -4.43 -2.66 -17.43
CA PHE A 178 -3.90 -1.33 -17.69
C PHE A 178 -2.39 -1.39 -17.89
N VAL A 179 -1.87 -0.79 -18.96
CA VAL A 179 -0.45 -0.53 -19.13
C VAL A 179 -0.16 0.96 -19.21
N VAL A 180 0.74 1.42 -18.34
CA VAL A 180 1.22 2.81 -18.28
C VAL A 180 2.67 2.80 -18.72
N ARG A 181 2.95 3.39 -19.87
CA ARG A 181 4.25 3.25 -20.54
C ARG A 181 4.66 4.53 -21.24
N GLN A 182 5.90 4.55 -21.69
CA GLN A 182 6.41 5.63 -22.53
C GLN A 182 5.65 5.68 -23.87
N GLY A 183 5.25 6.88 -24.30
CA GLY A 183 4.65 7.09 -25.62
C GLY A 183 5.67 7.05 -26.76
N LEU A 184 5.19 7.03 -28.01
CA LEU A 184 6.03 6.89 -29.21
C LEU A 184 7.11 7.98 -29.36
N LEU A 185 6.85 9.19 -28.87
CA LEU A 185 7.79 10.31 -28.93
C LEU A 185 8.75 10.38 -27.73
N GLY A 186 8.66 9.42 -26.81
CA GLY A 186 9.48 9.36 -25.61
C GLY A 186 8.96 10.15 -24.41
N GLU A 187 7.80 10.78 -24.55
CA GLU A 187 7.11 11.41 -23.43
C GLU A 187 6.67 10.35 -22.41
N GLY A 188 6.76 10.72 -21.14
CA GLY A 188 6.39 9.85 -20.03
C GLY A 188 4.91 9.91 -19.72
N ALA A 189 4.32 8.75 -19.41
CA ALA A 189 2.99 8.69 -18.83
C ALA A 189 3.08 9.04 -17.33
N THR A 190 2.90 10.32 -17.02
CA THR A 190 3.11 10.87 -15.67
C THR A 190 1.83 11.34 -15.00
N ASN A 191 1.82 11.31 -13.67
CA ASN A 191 0.74 11.91 -12.86
C ASN A 191 -0.66 11.40 -13.22
N ASN A 192 -0.78 10.16 -13.71
CA ASN A 192 -2.07 9.52 -13.94
C ASN A 192 -2.64 8.97 -12.62
N GLN A 193 -3.95 8.96 -12.50
CA GLN A 193 -4.66 8.44 -11.34
C GLN A 193 -5.56 7.25 -11.71
N PHE A 194 -5.31 6.12 -11.07
CA PHE A 194 -6.13 4.91 -11.13
C PHE A 194 -6.92 4.81 -9.82
N GLY A 195 -8.21 5.08 -9.91
CA GLY A 195 -9.15 5.09 -8.81
C GLY A 195 -9.46 6.47 -8.22
N PRO A 196 -10.26 6.54 -7.15
CA PRO A 196 -10.84 5.39 -6.45
C PRO A 196 -11.89 4.67 -7.29
N GLY A 197 -12.18 3.44 -6.90
CA GLY A 197 -13.34 2.74 -7.44
C GLY A 197 -13.07 1.77 -8.58
N LEU A 198 -11.82 1.42 -8.88
CA LEU A 198 -11.57 0.30 -9.80
C LEU A 198 -11.71 -1.02 -9.05
N ALA A 199 -12.41 -2.00 -9.64
CA ALA A 199 -12.35 -3.39 -9.21
C ALA A 199 -11.74 -4.26 -10.30
N LEU A 200 -10.58 -4.86 -10.03
CA LEU A 200 -9.83 -5.69 -10.96
C LEU A 200 -9.93 -7.15 -10.50
N TYR A 201 -10.57 -8.02 -11.27
CA TYR A 201 -10.77 -9.40 -10.83
C TYR A 201 -10.85 -10.39 -11.99
N GLY A 202 -10.46 -11.63 -11.73
CA GLY A 202 -10.49 -12.69 -12.73
C GLY A 202 -9.61 -12.41 -13.96
N ILE A 203 -8.59 -11.56 -13.84
CA ILE A 203 -7.67 -11.23 -14.94
C ILE A 203 -6.65 -12.33 -15.11
N ARG A 204 -6.57 -12.92 -16.31
CA ARG A 204 -5.66 -14.03 -16.61
C ARG A 204 -5.12 -13.97 -18.05
N PRO A 205 -3.88 -14.41 -18.32
CA PRO A 205 -2.79 -14.65 -17.37
C PRO A 205 -2.13 -13.37 -16.82
N ALA A 206 -2.68 -12.20 -17.16
CA ALA A 206 -2.10 -10.88 -16.94
C ALA A 206 -2.05 -10.35 -15.49
N VAL A 207 -1.39 -9.19 -15.36
CA VAL A 207 -1.44 -8.30 -14.19
C VAL A 207 -2.63 -7.33 -14.26
N GLY A 208 -2.98 -6.73 -13.11
CA GLY A 208 -4.01 -5.68 -13.07
C GLY A 208 -3.54 -4.37 -13.71
N ILE A 209 -2.60 -3.70 -13.05
CA ILE A 209 -2.02 -2.43 -13.51
C ILE A 209 -0.50 -2.58 -13.63
N GLN A 210 0.05 -2.39 -14.82
CA GLN A 210 1.48 -2.34 -15.06
C GLN A 210 1.94 -0.90 -15.31
N ILE A 211 2.83 -0.38 -14.45
CA ILE A 211 3.51 0.90 -14.63
C ILE A 211 4.95 0.62 -15.00
N ARG A 212 5.39 1.09 -16.16
CA ARG A 212 6.69 0.71 -16.73
C ARG A 212 7.40 1.85 -17.42
N ASP A 213 8.69 1.66 -17.61
CA ASP A 213 9.62 2.57 -18.28
C ASP A 213 9.96 3.80 -17.43
N ARG A 214 11.18 4.32 -17.59
CA ARG A 214 11.75 5.39 -16.74
C ARG A 214 10.99 6.71 -16.80
N SER A 215 10.28 6.95 -17.89
CA SER A 215 9.51 8.17 -18.08
C SER A 215 8.12 8.10 -17.40
N SER A 216 7.64 6.91 -17.03
CA SER A 216 6.38 6.76 -16.30
C SER A 216 6.60 7.01 -14.81
N SER A 217 6.12 8.16 -14.34
CA SER A 217 6.40 8.63 -12.98
C SER A 217 5.27 9.42 -12.34
N GLY A 218 5.24 9.44 -11.01
CA GLY A 218 4.22 10.20 -10.27
C GLY A 218 2.80 9.64 -10.40
N ASN A 219 2.63 8.44 -10.95
CA ASN A 219 1.30 7.83 -11.10
C ASN A 219 0.78 7.34 -9.74
N ARG A 220 -0.55 7.34 -9.58
CA ARG A 220 -1.22 7.06 -8.31
C ARG A 220 -2.26 5.96 -8.49
N VAL A 221 -2.17 4.88 -7.71
CA VAL A 221 -3.16 3.80 -7.66
C VAL A 221 -3.83 3.86 -6.29
N LEU A 222 -5.08 4.32 -6.22
CA LEU A 222 -5.76 4.69 -4.96
C LEU A 222 -7.16 4.08 -4.88
N GLY A 223 -7.55 3.54 -3.73
CA GLY A 223 -8.94 3.18 -3.44
C GLY A 223 -9.54 2.10 -4.35
N ASN A 224 -8.73 1.14 -4.81
CA ASN A 224 -9.14 0.08 -5.73
C ASN A 224 -9.22 -1.28 -5.04
N TRP A 225 -10.02 -2.19 -5.60
CA TRP A 225 -10.10 -3.59 -5.21
C TRP A 225 -9.43 -4.48 -6.24
N CYS A 226 -8.73 -5.51 -5.78
CA CYS A 226 -8.09 -6.49 -6.64
C CYS A 226 -8.32 -7.91 -6.14
N GLY A 227 -8.66 -8.82 -7.05
CA GLY A 227 -8.87 -10.25 -6.74
C GLY A 227 -10.22 -10.58 -6.11
N ILE A 228 -11.12 -9.60 -6.02
CA ILE A 228 -12.48 -9.72 -5.50
C ILE A 228 -13.43 -8.98 -6.43
N THR A 229 -14.62 -9.54 -6.65
CA THR A 229 -15.64 -8.94 -7.52
C THR A 229 -16.02 -7.55 -7.02
N GLY A 230 -16.46 -6.69 -7.95
CA GLY A 230 -16.78 -5.31 -7.64
C GLY A 230 -17.86 -5.15 -6.57
N ASP A 231 -18.74 -6.14 -6.35
CA ASP A 231 -19.72 -6.16 -5.24
C ASP A 231 -19.14 -6.61 -3.89
N GLY A 232 -17.87 -7.04 -3.86
CA GLY A 232 -17.16 -7.47 -2.66
C GLY A 232 -17.54 -8.87 -2.16
N THR A 233 -18.31 -9.66 -2.91
CA THR A 233 -18.88 -10.92 -2.41
C THR A 233 -18.15 -12.18 -2.86
N VAL A 234 -17.49 -12.15 -4.03
CA VAL A 234 -16.84 -13.33 -4.62
C VAL A 234 -15.36 -13.06 -4.87
N ARG A 235 -14.50 -13.93 -4.33
CA ARG A 235 -13.07 -13.94 -4.66
C ARG A 235 -12.88 -14.45 -6.08
N ARG A 236 -12.27 -13.62 -6.93
CA ARG A 236 -11.90 -13.95 -8.31
C ARG A 236 -10.47 -13.47 -8.52
N PRO A 237 -9.47 -14.30 -8.17
CA PRO A 237 -8.08 -13.88 -8.13
C PRO A 237 -7.59 -13.47 -9.53
N LEU A 238 -6.60 -12.60 -9.54
CA LEU A 238 -5.77 -12.40 -10.72
C LEU A 238 -4.83 -13.60 -10.88
N GLN A 239 -4.35 -13.84 -12.10
CA GLN A 239 -3.31 -14.84 -12.30
C GLN A 239 -1.97 -14.36 -11.71
N ASP A 240 -1.60 -13.11 -11.95
CA ASP A 240 -0.31 -12.51 -11.57
C ASP A 240 -0.50 -11.30 -10.63
N ASP A 241 0.43 -10.34 -10.64
CA ASP A 241 0.45 -9.17 -9.75
C ASP A 241 -0.81 -8.28 -9.89
N CYS A 242 -1.33 -7.77 -8.78
CA CYS A 242 -2.37 -6.73 -8.82
C CYS A 242 -1.83 -5.41 -9.39
N VAL A 243 -0.68 -4.96 -8.87
CA VAL A 243 0.04 -3.80 -9.39
C VAL A 243 1.51 -4.16 -9.56
N GLN A 244 2.03 -3.89 -10.75
CA GLN A 244 3.43 -4.11 -11.09
C GLN A 244 4.08 -2.79 -11.50
N VAL A 245 5.16 -2.41 -10.83
CA VAL A 245 5.96 -1.22 -11.11
C VAL A 245 7.34 -1.67 -11.56
N THR A 246 7.70 -1.38 -12.82
CA THR A 246 8.84 -2.03 -13.47
C THR A 246 9.64 -1.11 -14.40
N LEU A 247 10.75 -1.63 -14.91
CA LEU A 247 11.59 -1.05 -15.97
C LEU A 247 12.00 0.40 -15.72
N GLY A 248 12.40 0.70 -14.49
CA GLY A 248 12.88 2.02 -14.10
C GLY A 248 11.80 3.06 -13.82
N SER A 249 10.52 2.70 -13.87
CA SER A 249 9.44 3.62 -13.47
C SER A 249 9.60 4.08 -12.01
N SER A 250 9.26 5.34 -11.74
CA SER A 250 9.69 5.98 -10.50
C SER A 250 8.70 6.96 -9.88
N GLY A 251 8.81 7.20 -8.58
CA GLY A 251 7.98 8.19 -7.90
C GLY A 251 6.48 7.87 -7.88
N ASN A 252 6.08 6.62 -8.11
CA ASN A 252 4.67 6.23 -8.13
C ASN A 252 4.17 5.93 -6.71
N THR A 253 2.88 6.19 -6.47
CA THR A 253 2.24 5.95 -5.16
C THR A 253 1.12 4.92 -5.30
N ILE A 254 1.21 3.84 -4.53
CA ILE A 254 0.22 2.78 -4.45
C ILE A 254 -0.39 2.83 -3.06
N GLY A 255 -1.61 3.35 -3.00
CA GLY A 255 -2.41 3.46 -1.80
C GLY A 255 -2.41 4.82 -1.13
N GLY A 256 -3.10 4.87 -0.01
CA GLY A 256 -3.30 6.03 0.84
C GLY A 256 -4.24 5.66 1.99
N VAL A 257 -4.73 6.65 2.71
CA VAL A 257 -5.61 6.45 3.87
C VAL A 257 -7.10 6.61 3.49
N GLY A 258 -7.99 6.02 4.32
CA GLY A 258 -9.43 6.15 4.14
C GLY A 258 -9.90 5.62 2.79
N ALA A 259 -10.63 6.43 2.02
CA ALA A 259 -11.12 6.05 0.69
C ALA A 259 -10.01 5.76 -0.34
N ASN A 260 -8.75 6.14 -0.06
CA ASN A 260 -7.61 5.87 -0.93
C ASN A 260 -6.88 4.55 -0.62
N GLN A 261 -7.29 3.81 0.42
CA GLN A 261 -6.74 2.50 0.73
C GLN A 261 -7.12 1.48 -0.36
N ASN A 262 -6.14 0.87 -1.02
CA ASN A 262 -6.42 -0.27 -1.89
C ASN A 262 -6.62 -1.55 -1.08
N VAL A 263 -7.42 -2.47 -1.62
CA VAL A 263 -7.63 -3.82 -1.11
C VAL A 263 -7.12 -4.83 -2.13
N PHE A 264 -5.98 -5.45 -1.84
CA PHE A 264 -5.39 -6.53 -2.64
C PHE A 264 -5.76 -7.87 -2.01
N ALA A 265 -6.91 -8.41 -2.40
CA ALA A 265 -7.52 -9.57 -1.75
C ALA A 265 -6.91 -10.89 -2.23
N ALA A 266 -6.77 -11.09 -3.54
CA ALA A 266 -6.41 -12.41 -4.09
C ALA A 266 -5.64 -12.37 -5.41
N SER A 267 -4.66 -13.27 -5.53
CA SER A 267 -3.84 -13.52 -6.72
C SER A 267 -3.34 -14.96 -6.69
N THR A 268 -3.17 -15.57 -7.86
CA THR A 268 -2.80 -16.99 -7.96
C THR A 268 -1.29 -17.20 -7.88
N LEU A 269 -0.51 -16.37 -8.59
CA LEU A 269 0.95 -16.51 -8.68
C LEU A 269 1.70 -15.23 -8.26
N GLY A 270 1.09 -14.06 -8.42
CA GLY A 270 1.75 -12.77 -8.22
C GLY A 270 1.49 -12.13 -6.85
N SER A 271 2.11 -10.99 -6.60
CA SER A 271 1.97 -10.20 -5.37
C SER A 271 0.78 -9.24 -5.45
N GLY A 272 0.33 -8.71 -4.32
CA GLY A 272 -0.50 -7.51 -4.35
C GLY A 272 0.24 -6.33 -4.99
N VAL A 273 1.50 -6.12 -4.62
CA VAL A 273 2.36 -5.13 -5.28
C VAL A 273 3.75 -5.70 -5.53
N SER A 274 4.24 -5.53 -6.76
CA SER A 274 5.56 -5.95 -7.21
C SER A 274 6.32 -4.76 -7.77
N ILE A 275 7.48 -4.45 -7.18
CA ILE A 275 8.38 -3.37 -7.61
C ILE A 275 9.68 -4.02 -8.06
N THR A 276 10.03 -3.88 -9.33
CA THR A 276 11.09 -4.67 -9.96
C THR A 276 11.84 -3.92 -11.05
N GLN A 277 12.95 -4.48 -11.53
CA GLN A 277 13.71 -4.03 -12.70
C GLN A 277 14.06 -2.53 -12.61
N ASP A 278 14.82 -2.18 -11.57
CA ASP A 278 15.33 -0.84 -11.28
C ASP A 278 14.24 0.24 -11.09
N ALA A 279 13.00 -0.13 -10.78
CA ALA A 279 11.95 0.83 -10.44
C ALA A 279 12.26 1.52 -9.09
N ASN A 280 12.43 2.84 -9.09
CA ASN A 280 13.04 3.58 -7.97
C ASN A 280 12.10 4.62 -7.34
N GLY A 281 12.23 4.86 -6.03
CA GLY A 281 11.52 5.97 -5.38
C GLY A 281 10.00 5.80 -5.31
N ASN A 282 9.52 4.56 -5.30
CA ASN A 282 8.09 4.25 -5.30
C ASN A 282 7.57 4.07 -3.86
N LYS A 283 6.27 4.32 -3.66
CA LYS A 283 5.63 4.25 -2.34
C LYS A 283 4.48 3.26 -2.35
N VAL A 284 4.45 2.36 -1.37
CA VAL A 284 3.36 1.43 -1.10
C VAL A 284 2.84 1.74 0.30
N ILE A 285 1.77 2.53 0.37
CA ILE A 285 1.32 3.13 1.63
C ILE A 285 -0.16 2.90 1.91
N GLY A 286 -0.50 2.53 3.15
CA GLY A 286 -1.87 2.52 3.63
C GLY A 286 -2.79 1.45 3.02
N ASN A 287 -2.26 0.37 2.45
CA ASN A 287 -3.06 -0.65 1.76
C ASN A 287 -3.43 -1.84 2.67
N ARG A 288 -4.44 -2.61 2.25
CA ARG A 288 -4.79 -3.92 2.81
C ARG A 288 -4.40 -5.03 1.84
N PHE A 289 -3.67 -6.04 2.31
CA PHE A 289 -3.22 -7.19 1.52
C PHE A 289 -3.67 -8.50 2.16
N GLY A 290 -4.06 -9.45 1.32
CA GLY A 290 -4.36 -10.83 1.71
C GLY A 290 -5.67 -11.04 2.47
N LEU A 291 -6.37 -9.94 2.80
CA LEU A 291 -7.66 -9.95 3.46
C LEU A 291 -8.76 -9.44 2.53
N ASP A 292 -9.95 -10.02 2.63
CA ASP A 292 -11.16 -9.49 2.01
C ASP A 292 -11.70 -8.26 2.76
N LEU A 293 -12.88 -7.78 2.33
CA LEU A 293 -13.53 -6.61 2.94
C LEU A 293 -13.99 -6.88 4.38
N ALA A 294 -14.29 -8.14 4.71
CA ALA A 294 -14.65 -8.59 6.06
C ALA A 294 -13.43 -8.91 6.94
N GLY A 295 -12.20 -8.73 6.42
CA GLY A 295 -10.96 -8.98 7.14
C GLY A 295 -10.55 -10.45 7.18
N GLN A 296 -11.12 -11.31 6.35
CA GLN A 296 -10.79 -12.74 6.30
C GLN A 296 -9.72 -13.02 5.24
N PRO A 297 -8.81 -14.00 5.46
CA PRO A 297 -7.85 -14.43 4.46
C PRO A 297 -8.49 -14.75 3.10
N ALA A 298 -7.98 -14.12 2.05
CA ALA A 298 -8.58 -14.10 0.73
C ALA A 298 -7.75 -14.79 -0.36
N GLY A 299 -6.57 -15.33 -0.02
CA GLY A 299 -5.74 -16.12 -0.93
C GLY A 299 -4.87 -15.26 -1.85
N LEU A 300 -4.25 -14.21 -1.32
CA LEU A 300 -3.20 -13.47 -2.04
C LEU A 300 -1.88 -14.22 -1.89
N GLN A 301 -1.18 -14.46 -3.00
CA GLN A 301 0.05 -15.25 -2.96
C GLN A 301 1.19 -14.56 -2.16
N ALA A 302 1.39 -13.25 -2.35
CA ALA A 302 2.40 -12.46 -1.63
C ALA A 302 1.90 -11.02 -1.40
N GLY A 303 2.35 -10.36 -0.33
CA GLY A 303 1.96 -8.98 -0.04
C GLY A 303 2.68 -7.99 -0.96
N VAL A 304 3.85 -7.55 -0.51
CA VAL A 304 4.72 -6.61 -1.27
C VAL A 304 6.05 -7.27 -1.60
N THR A 305 6.45 -7.24 -2.86
CA THR A 305 7.74 -7.74 -3.33
C THR A 305 8.56 -6.62 -3.97
N VAL A 306 9.80 -6.43 -3.53
CA VAL A 306 10.78 -5.49 -4.11
C VAL A 306 12.00 -6.29 -4.58
N LYS A 307 12.40 -6.17 -5.84
CA LYS A 307 13.49 -7.01 -6.39
C LYS A 307 14.19 -6.37 -7.59
N VAL A 308 15.23 -7.06 -8.08
CA VAL A 308 15.96 -6.76 -9.32
C VAL A 308 16.38 -5.29 -9.38
N GLY A 309 17.18 -4.86 -8.40
CA GLY A 309 17.82 -3.53 -8.40
C GLY A 309 16.90 -2.34 -8.09
N SER A 310 15.63 -2.57 -7.74
CA SER A 310 14.72 -1.50 -7.32
C SER A 310 15.13 -0.86 -6.00
N ASN A 311 15.19 0.48 -5.96
CA ASN A 311 15.74 1.23 -4.83
C ASN A 311 14.78 2.28 -4.28
N ASP A 312 15.09 2.79 -3.08
CA ASP A 312 14.42 3.93 -2.47
C ASP A 312 12.89 3.75 -2.34
N THR A 313 12.46 2.49 -2.16
CA THR A 313 11.05 2.15 -2.00
C THR A 313 10.63 2.37 -0.56
N GLU A 314 9.50 3.04 -0.36
CA GLU A 314 8.88 3.21 0.96
C GLU A 314 7.65 2.28 1.07
N ILE A 315 7.60 1.47 2.13
CA ILE A 315 6.50 0.57 2.44
C ILE A 315 6.01 0.92 3.85
N ALA A 316 4.85 1.58 3.95
CA ALA A 316 4.37 2.12 5.21
C ALA A 316 2.87 1.99 5.46
N ASP A 317 2.48 1.88 6.73
CA ASP A 317 1.07 1.87 7.16
C ASP A 317 0.19 0.80 6.47
N ASN A 318 0.78 -0.27 5.95
CA ASN A 318 0.01 -1.35 5.31
C ASN A 318 -0.43 -2.38 6.34
N THR A 319 -1.61 -2.98 6.12
CA THR A 319 -2.07 -4.20 6.80
C THR A 319 -1.84 -5.38 5.85
N ILE A 320 -0.93 -6.28 6.20
CA ILE A 320 -0.51 -7.42 5.36
C ILE A 320 -0.69 -8.71 6.15
N ALA A 321 -1.79 -9.41 5.90
CA ALA A 321 -2.09 -10.66 6.59
C ALA A 321 -2.89 -11.61 5.69
N GLY A 322 -2.87 -12.89 5.99
CA GLY A 322 -3.55 -13.93 5.21
C GLY A 322 -2.92 -14.16 3.84
N VAL A 323 -1.64 -13.77 3.63
CA VAL A 323 -0.94 -14.10 2.37
C VAL A 323 -0.31 -15.49 2.46
N GLU A 324 -0.25 -16.20 1.33
CA GLU A 324 0.25 -17.58 1.26
C GLU A 324 1.77 -17.69 1.50
N THR A 325 2.52 -16.62 1.20
CA THR A 325 3.96 -16.56 1.38
C THR A 325 4.38 -15.55 2.45
N SER A 326 5.35 -14.68 2.15
CA SER A 326 5.83 -13.67 3.09
C SER A 326 5.08 -12.35 2.90
N GLY A 327 4.88 -11.61 3.99
CA GLY A 327 4.17 -10.34 3.96
C GLY A 327 4.89 -9.30 3.10
N ILE A 328 6.16 -9.03 3.43
CA ILE A 328 7.04 -8.16 2.65
C ILE A 328 8.33 -8.90 2.31
N SER A 329 8.72 -8.86 1.04
CA SER A 329 9.96 -9.48 0.57
C SER A 329 10.82 -8.51 -0.22
N VAL A 330 12.10 -8.42 0.10
CA VAL A 330 13.10 -7.60 -0.62
C VAL A 330 14.26 -8.47 -1.06
N TYR A 331 14.58 -8.43 -2.36
CA TYR A 331 15.55 -9.31 -3.02
C TYR A 331 16.54 -8.56 -3.91
N ASP A 332 17.53 -9.31 -4.41
CA ASP A 332 18.27 -9.04 -5.65
C ASP A 332 18.81 -7.61 -5.81
N GLY A 333 19.74 -7.23 -4.95
CA GLY A 333 20.51 -5.98 -5.12
C GLY A 333 19.74 -4.70 -4.80
N SER A 334 18.47 -4.79 -4.39
CA SER A 334 17.68 -3.65 -3.96
C SER A 334 18.34 -2.87 -2.82
N TYR A 335 18.20 -1.54 -2.85
CA TYR A 335 18.91 -0.62 -1.97
C TYR A 335 17.98 0.41 -1.33
N ARG A 336 18.24 0.79 -0.07
CA ARG A 336 17.51 1.87 0.65
C ARG A 336 16.00 1.70 0.68
N THR A 337 15.50 0.47 0.82
CA THR A 337 14.07 0.27 1.10
C THR A 337 13.79 0.69 2.55
N VAL A 338 12.68 1.38 2.79
CA VAL A 338 12.23 1.77 4.13
C VAL A 338 10.90 1.09 4.40
N ILE A 339 10.88 0.21 5.41
CA ILE A 339 9.71 -0.59 5.81
C ILE A 339 9.33 -0.15 7.21
N HIS A 340 8.24 0.60 7.36
CA HIS A 340 7.88 1.14 8.66
C HIS A 340 6.39 1.26 8.94
N GLU A 341 6.01 1.17 10.22
CA GLU A 341 4.61 1.33 10.66
C GLU A 341 3.61 0.36 10.01
N ASN A 342 4.06 -0.80 9.49
CA ASN A 342 3.15 -1.81 8.93
C ASN A 342 2.62 -2.78 10.02
N LEU A 343 1.40 -3.27 9.81
CA LEU A 343 0.81 -4.40 10.54
C LEU A 343 0.96 -5.66 9.70
N ILE A 344 1.71 -6.66 10.18
CA ILE A 344 2.08 -7.85 9.40
C ILE A 344 1.70 -9.12 10.14
N GLY A 345 0.83 -9.92 9.51
CA GLY A 345 0.22 -11.13 10.05
C GLY A 345 -0.96 -10.87 11.00
N LEU A 346 -1.38 -9.62 11.12
CA LEU A 346 -2.50 -9.15 11.95
C LEU A 346 -3.57 -8.49 11.10
N GLN A 347 -4.81 -8.54 11.57
CA GLN A 347 -5.90 -7.74 11.02
C GLN A 347 -5.77 -6.27 11.45
N SER A 348 -6.68 -5.42 10.97
CA SER A 348 -6.65 -3.96 11.18
C SER A 348 -6.83 -3.52 12.63
N ASP A 349 -7.23 -4.42 13.54
CA ASP A 349 -7.30 -4.16 14.99
C ASP A 349 -5.93 -4.31 15.69
N ALA A 350 -4.88 -4.71 14.97
CA ALA A 350 -3.53 -4.97 15.48
C ALA A 350 -3.45 -6.05 16.58
N GLU A 351 -4.50 -6.86 16.73
CA GLU A 351 -4.58 -7.90 17.76
C GLU A 351 -4.98 -9.26 17.18
N THR A 352 -5.93 -9.29 16.25
CA THR A 352 -6.44 -10.52 15.66
C THR A 352 -5.44 -11.10 14.67
N CYS A 353 -4.94 -12.31 14.95
CA CYS A 353 -4.07 -13.05 14.04
C CYS A 353 -4.83 -13.47 12.78
N ALA A 354 -4.26 -13.16 11.62
CA ALA A 354 -4.59 -13.83 10.35
C ALA A 354 -3.38 -14.58 9.77
N GLY A 355 -2.17 -14.23 10.21
CA GLY A 355 -0.91 -14.89 9.88
C GLY A 355 -0.51 -14.78 8.41
N ASN A 356 0.76 -15.01 8.10
CA ASN A 356 1.22 -15.23 6.73
C ASN A 356 1.89 -16.60 6.65
N GLY A 357 1.77 -17.27 5.51
CA GLY A 357 2.25 -18.65 5.33
C GLY A 357 3.78 -18.82 5.40
N GLN A 358 4.54 -17.72 5.38
CA GLN A 358 5.98 -17.72 5.59
C GLN A 358 6.44 -16.69 6.63
N LEU A 359 7.33 -15.77 6.26
CA LEU A 359 7.91 -14.76 7.16
C LEU A 359 7.05 -13.49 7.12
N GLY A 360 7.07 -12.72 8.20
CA GLY A 360 6.49 -11.38 8.16
C GLY A 360 7.25 -10.47 7.18
N ILE A 361 8.57 -10.34 7.39
CA ILE A 361 9.47 -9.56 6.53
C ILE A 361 10.68 -10.41 6.18
N GLN A 362 10.98 -10.52 4.89
CA GLN A 362 12.15 -11.23 4.38
C GLN A 362 13.05 -10.30 3.56
N ILE A 363 14.33 -10.24 3.95
CA ILE A 363 15.41 -9.60 3.20
C ILE A 363 16.39 -10.69 2.77
N ASN A 364 16.69 -10.80 1.48
CA ASN A 364 17.61 -11.82 1.00
C ASN A 364 18.53 -11.30 -0.12
N ASN A 365 19.62 -12.03 -0.38
CA ASN A 365 20.63 -11.73 -1.39
C ASN A 365 21.37 -10.39 -1.11
N GLY A 366 21.76 -9.65 -2.14
CA GLY A 366 22.56 -8.43 -2.03
C GLY A 366 21.79 -7.19 -1.61
N VAL A 367 20.75 -7.30 -0.77
CA VAL A 367 19.94 -6.16 -0.34
C VAL A 367 20.66 -5.33 0.70
N ASN A 368 20.73 -4.02 0.49
CA ASN A 368 21.60 -3.14 1.27
C ASN A 368 20.89 -1.86 1.76
N ALA A 369 21.33 -1.34 2.90
CA ALA A 369 20.84 -0.08 3.49
C ALA A 369 19.32 -0.03 3.75
N THR A 370 18.66 -1.17 3.96
CA THR A 370 17.23 -1.22 4.30
C THR A 370 17.01 -0.78 5.74
N ARG A 371 15.92 -0.05 6.00
CA ARG A 371 15.47 0.30 7.35
C ARG A 371 14.15 -0.41 7.64
N ILE A 372 14.12 -1.27 8.65
CA ILE A 372 12.94 -2.00 9.11
C ILE A 372 12.60 -1.47 10.49
N GLU A 373 11.59 -0.61 10.60
CA GLU A 373 11.35 0.16 11.81
C GLU A 373 9.89 0.24 12.23
N ARG A 374 9.59 0.07 13.53
CA ARG A 374 8.23 0.33 14.07
C ARG A 374 7.12 -0.48 13.39
N ASN A 375 7.43 -1.66 12.86
CA ASN A 375 6.42 -2.58 12.35
C ASN A 375 5.91 -3.48 13.49
N PHE A 376 4.64 -3.89 13.39
CA PHE A 376 4.06 -4.94 14.20
C PHE A 376 4.09 -6.22 13.37
N VAL A 377 4.80 -7.25 13.83
CA VAL A 377 5.06 -8.48 13.07
C VAL A 377 4.72 -9.69 13.93
N ALA A 378 3.58 -10.31 13.64
CA ALA A 378 3.07 -11.38 14.47
C ALA A 378 2.37 -12.50 13.70
N CYS A 379 2.24 -13.66 14.34
CA CYS A 379 1.45 -14.78 13.85
C CYS A 379 1.90 -15.36 12.49
N ASN A 380 3.15 -15.12 12.06
CA ASN A 380 3.67 -15.66 10.80
C ASN A 380 4.22 -17.08 10.97
N ASP A 381 4.00 -17.95 9.99
CA ASP A 381 4.20 -19.40 10.09
C ASP A 381 5.67 -19.83 10.14
N LYS A 382 6.60 -19.02 9.61
CA LYS A 382 8.04 -19.34 9.56
C LYS A 382 8.91 -18.44 10.42
N GLY A 383 8.38 -17.33 10.95
CA GLY A 383 9.12 -16.37 11.76
C GLY A 383 8.75 -14.92 11.45
N GLY A 384 9.30 -13.98 12.21
CA GLY A 384 9.00 -12.56 12.05
C GLY A 384 9.82 -11.92 10.93
N ILE A 385 11.00 -11.40 11.29
CA ILE A 385 11.90 -10.66 10.41
C ILE A 385 13.15 -11.50 10.14
N SER A 386 13.50 -11.70 8.87
CA SER A 386 14.72 -12.42 8.49
C SER A 386 15.58 -11.62 7.51
N ILE A 387 16.89 -11.59 7.75
CA ILE A 387 17.89 -11.08 6.83
C ILE A 387 18.89 -12.19 6.50
N ALA A 388 19.04 -12.51 5.22
CA ALA A 388 19.96 -13.53 4.73
C ALA A 388 20.80 -13.04 3.55
N GLY A 389 21.95 -13.67 3.34
CA GLY A 389 22.87 -13.39 2.24
C GLY A 389 24.12 -12.62 2.66
N ALA A 390 25.30 -13.17 2.37
CA ALA A 390 26.58 -12.57 2.74
C ALA A 390 26.85 -11.21 2.08
N SER A 391 26.09 -10.81 1.07
CA SER A 391 26.18 -9.49 0.43
C SER A 391 25.16 -8.49 0.96
N ALA A 392 24.25 -8.89 1.86
CA ALA A 392 23.34 -7.98 2.55
C ALA A 392 24.09 -7.24 3.67
N ARG A 393 24.11 -5.90 3.62
CA ARG A 393 24.85 -5.02 4.54
C ARG A 393 24.07 -3.74 4.84
N GLY A 394 24.36 -3.17 6.01
CA GLY A 394 23.79 -1.91 6.46
C GLY A 394 22.27 -1.97 6.64
N ASN A 395 21.69 -3.16 6.77
CA ASN A 395 20.25 -3.28 6.97
C ASN A 395 19.96 -3.14 8.47
N ARG A 396 19.25 -2.08 8.82
CA ARG A 396 18.93 -1.71 10.19
C ARG A 396 17.55 -2.22 10.57
N ILE A 397 17.48 -2.95 11.69
CA ILE A 397 16.24 -3.38 12.35
C ILE A 397 16.14 -2.60 13.64
N SER A 398 15.06 -1.86 13.85
CA SER A 398 14.93 -1.02 15.03
C SER A 398 13.48 -0.86 15.48
N GLN A 399 13.22 -1.03 16.77
CA GLN A 399 11.91 -0.73 17.38
C GLN A 399 10.71 -1.46 16.72
N ASN A 400 10.90 -2.68 16.21
CA ASN A 400 9.77 -3.48 15.72
C ASN A 400 9.16 -4.25 16.90
N ALA A 401 7.84 -4.34 16.93
CA ALA A 401 7.12 -5.21 17.86
C ALA A 401 6.94 -6.58 17.20
N VAL A 402 7.63 -7.61 17.71
CA VAL A 402 7.62 -8.96 17.11
C VAL A 402 7.17 -9.99 18.13
N TRP A 403 6.07 -10.70 17.86
CA TRP A 403 5.53 -11.68 18.81
C TRP A 403 4.65 -12.76 18.16
N ASN A 404 4.49 -13.87 18.86
CA ASN A 404 3.65 -15.00 18.49
C ASN A 404 3.90 -15.54 17.07
N ASN A 405 5.13 -15.45 16.55
CA ASN A 405 5.49 -16.14 15.30
C ASN A 405 5.86 -17.59 15.61
N ASN A 406 5.60 -18.50 14.68
CA ASN A 406 5.89 -19.93 14.89
C ASN A 406 7.40 -20.26 14.70
N GLY A 407 8.18 -19.32 14.20
CA GLY A 407 9.64 -19.40 14.05
C GLY A 407 10.39 -18.33 14.85
N ILE A 408 11.64 -18.06 14.47
CA ILE A 408 12.47 -17.05 15.13
C ILE A 408 11.88 -15.65 14.87
N GLY A 409 11.74 -14.84 15.93
CA GLY A 409 11.21 -13.48 15.83
C GLY A 409 12.07 -12.58 14.94
N ILE A 410 13.36 -12.44 15.23
CA ILE A 410 14.30 -11.69 14.38
C ILE A 410 15.57 -12.53 14.15
N GLN A 411 15.86 -12.80 12.88
CA GLN A 411 16.99 -13.63 12.46
C GLN A 411 17.89 -12.89 11.46
N VAL A 412 19.20 -13.03 11.66
CA VAL A 412 20.24 -12.61 10.70
C VAL A 412 21.11 -13.83 10.42
N SER A 413 21.22 -14.24 9.17
CA SER A 413 21.82 -15.53 8.79
C SER A 413 22.71 -15.42 7.56
N GLN A 414 23.45 -16.49 7.25
CA GLN A 414 24.30 -16.60 6.05
C GLN A 414 25.32 -15.44 5.89
N GLY A 415 25.81 -14.90 7.01
CA GLY A 415 26.77 -13.81 7.01
C GLY A 415 26.19 -12.45 6.59
N ALA A 416 24.86 -12.29 6.53
CA ALA A 416 24.21 -11.00 6.36
C ALA A 416 24.62 -10.01 7.47
N ASN A 417 24.49 -8.72 7.17
CA ASN A 417 24.82 -7.63 8.10
C ASN A 417 26.23 -7.78 8.70
N ALA A 418 27.21 -8.08 7.85
CA ALA A 418 28.61 -8.30 8.22
C ALA A 418 28.84 -9.38 9.29
N GLY A 419 27.86 -10.27 9.51
CA GLY A 419 27.92 -11.28 10.55
C GLY A 419 27.90 -10.70 11.96
N VAL A 420 27.31 -9.51 12.16
CA VAL A 420 27.11 -8.92 13.49
C VAL A 420 26.37 -9.93 14.38
N LYS A 421 27.00 -10.30 15.49
CA LYS A 421 26.45 -11.27 16.44
C LYS A 421 25.49 -10.60 17.41
N ALA A 422 24.46 -11.34 17.80
CA ALA A 422 23.52 -10.90 18.82
C ALA A 422 24.25 -10.56 20.14
N PRO A 423 23.76 -9.58 20.91
CA PRO A 423 24.21 -9.35 22.27
C PRO A 423 24.08 -10.59 23.15
N LYS A 424 24.88 -10.66 24.22
CA LYS A 424 24.71 -11.61 25.31
C LYS A 424 24.22 -10.87 26.55
N ILE A 425 23.05 -11.24 27.05
CA ILE A 425 22.54 -10.77 28.34
C ILE A 425 23.11 -11.67 29.43
N ASN A 426 23.74 -11.08 30.45
CA ASN A 426 24.32 -11.80 31.58
C ASN A 426 23.35 -11.84 32.76
N SER A 427 22.58 -10.77 32.96
CA SER A 427 21.56 -10.69 34.01
C SER A 427 20.47 -9.69 33.65
N ALA A 428 19.22 -10.01 34.00
CA ALA A 428 18.08 -9.12 33.89
C ALA A 428 17.34 -9.06 35.24
N SER A 429 16.92 -7.86 35.61
CA SER A 429 16.10 -7.55 36.79
C SER A 429 15.02 -6.52 36.38
N PRO A 430 13.99 -6.28 37.19
CA PRO A 430 12.94 -5.32 36.82
C PRO A 430 13.46 -3.91 36.49
N ALA A 431 14.59 -3.49 37.05
CA ALA A 431 15.13 -2.14 36.84
C ALA A 431 16.36 -2.08 35.92
N ARG A 432 16.96 -3.22 35.58
CA ARG A 432 18.28 -3.23 34.93
C ARG A 432 18.55 -4.47 34.10
N VAL A 433 19.17 -4.27 32.94
CA VAL A 433 19.71 -5.31 32.07
C VAL A 433 21.21 -5.09 31.86
N VAL A 434 22.02 -6.13 32.11
CA VAL A 434 23.49 -6.07 31.98
C VAL A 434 23.95 -7.12 30.99
N GLY A 435 24.82 -6.73 30.05
CA GLY A 435 25.30 -7.63 29.02
C GLY A 435 26.50 -7.12 28.24
N SER A 436 26.78 -7.78 27.13
CA SER A 436 27.85 -7.44 26.19
C SER A 436 27.38 -7.58 24.75
N ALA A 437 27.70 -6.60 23.91
CA ALA A 437 27.48 -6.57 22.47
C ALA A 437 28.82 -6.39 21.74
N SER A 438 29.67 -7.43 21.75
CA SER A 438 31.04 -7.34 21.25
C SER A 438 31.16 -7.03 19.75
N SER A 439 30.12 -7.33 18.97
CA SER A 439 30.04 -7.00 17.53
C SER A 439 29.53 -5.58 17.26
N CYS A 440 29.00 -4.87 18.27
CA CYS A 440 28.38 -3.55 18.14
C CYS A 440 29.02 -2.54 19.11
N ARG A 441 30.35 -2.54 19.25
CA ARG A 441 31.05 -1.60 20.12
C ARG A 441 30.80 -0.15 19.70
N GLY A 442 30.38 0.70 20.63
CA GLY A 442 29.93 2.08 20.34
C GLY A 442 28.59 2.17 19.61
N GLY A 443 27.99 1.03 19.26
CA GLY A 443 26.69 0.90 18.64
C GLY A 443 25.54 0.91 19.64
N ASP A 444 24.33 0.96 19.12
CA ASP A 444 23.10 0.88 19.93
C ASP A 444 22.77 -0.58 20.25
N VAL A 445 22.36 -0.82 21.49
CA VAL A 445 21.77 -2.07 21.96
C VAL A 445 20.32 -1.75 22.33
N GLU A 446 19.38 -2.35 21.61
CA GLU A 446 17.94 -2.22 21.85
C GLU A 446 17.48 -3.37 22.73
N ILE A 447 16.76 -3.04 23.81
CA ILE A 447 16.28 -3.99 24.81
C ILE A 447 14.79 -4.18 24.63
N TYR A 448 14.37 -5.45 24.62
CA TYR A 448 13.00 -5.85 24.43
C TYR A 448 12.55 -6.78 25.54
N SER A 449 11.24 -6.82 25.77
CA SER A 449 10.63 -7.83 26.63
C SER A 449 9.41 -8.48 25.99
N ASP A 450 9.20 -9.75 26.33
CA ASP A 450 8.07 -10.55 25.85
C ASP A 450 7.77 -11.73 26.80
N GLU A 451 6.60 -12.35 26.64
CA GLU A 451 6.18 -13.56 27.34
C GLU A 451 6.91 -14.82 26.86
N LYS A 452 7.35 -14.86 25.58
CA LYS A 452 8.03 -16.02 24.99
C LYS A 452 9.46 -15.72 24.52
N GLY A 453 9.92 -14.48 24.70
CA GLY A 453 11.28 -14.10 24.35
C GLY A 453 11.48 -13.75 22.88
N GLU A 454 10.46 -13.23 22.19
CA GLU A 454 10.66 -12.53 20.93
C GLU A 454 11.04 -11.05 21.19
N ALA A 455 10.28 -10.09 20.70
CA ALA A 455 10.56 -8.66 20.85
C ALA A 455 9.26 -7.84 20.84
N ARG A 456 8.25 -8.28 21.60
CA ARG A 456 6.92 -7.65 21.59
C ARG A 456 6.97 -6.21 22.08
N TRP A 457 7.67 -5.98 23.18
CA TRP A 457 7.72 -4.69 23.85
C TRP A 457 9.11 -4.09 23.77
N TYR A 458 9.22 -2.84 23.34
CA TYR A 458 10.47 -2.09 23.33
C TYR A 458 10.66 -1.38 24.69
N GLU A 459 11.67 -1.79 25.44
CA GLU A 459 11.98 -1.23 26.76
C GLU A 459 12.83 0.05 26.67
N GLY A 460 13.70 0.11 25.65
CA GLY A 460 14.61 1.22 25.45
C GLY A 460 15.89 0.79 24.74
N ALA A 461 16.86 1.72 24.67
CA ALA A 461 18.16 1.48 24.09
C ALA A 461 19.28 2.05 24.95
N VAL A 462 20.47 1.46 24.82
CA VAL A 462 21.70 1.93 25.46
C VAL A 462 22.88 1.79 24.48
N LYS A 463 23.89 2.65 24.61
CA LYS A 463 25.14 2.49 23.87
C LYS A 463 26.03 1.42 24.50
N ALA A 464 26.50 0.47 23.71
CA ALA A 464 27.57 -0.42 24.14
C ALA A 464 28.89 0.37 24.24
N GLU A 465 29.68 0.10 25.27
CA GLU A 465 30.96 0.78 25.47
C GLU A 465 31.91 0.50 24.29
N ALA A 466 32.59 1.54 23.82
CA ALA A 466 33.31 1.54 22.55
C ALA A 466 34.52 0.58 22.51
N THR A 467 35.08 0.22 23.67
CA THR A 467 36.28 -0.63 23.74
C THR A 467 35.92 -2.09 24.02
N THR A 468 35.00 -2.32 24.94
CA THR A 468 34.67 -3.63 25.50
C THR A 468 33.38 -4.20 24.92
N GLY A 469 32.46 -3.35 24.47
CA GLY A 469 31.11 -3.73 24.10
C GLY A 469 30.20 -4.03 25.29
N LEU A 470 30.62 -3.75 26.53
CA LEU A 470 29.77 -3.91 27.70
C LEU A 470 28.65 -2.87 27.70
N PHE A 471 27.48 -3.25 28.22
CA PHE A 471 26.38 -2.32 28.40
C PHE A 471 25.64 -2.57 29.73
N ILE A 472 25.10 -1.48 30.28
CA ILE A 472 24.19 -1.48 31.42
C ILE A 472 23.01 -0.61 31.03
N PHE A 473 21.85 -1.23 30.81
CA PHE A 473 20.61 -0.52 30.57
C PHE A 473 19.86 -0.35 31.90
N GLU A 474 19.62 0.89 32.30
CA GLU A 474 18.71 1.22 33.41
C GLU A 474 17.32 1.44 32.82
N ALA A 475 16.36 0.62 33.22
CA ALA A 475 15.01 0.70 32.70
C ALA A 475 14.28 1.93 33.27
N PRO A 476 13.51 2.67 32.46
CA PRO A 476 12.76 3.84 32.94
C PRO A 476 11.61 3.46 33.89
N GLY A 477 11.20 2.20 33.87
CA GLY A 477 10.26 1.58 34.80
C GLY A 477 10.50 0.07 34.87
N PRO A 478 9.69 -0.70 35.63
CA PRO A 478 9.78 -2.15 35.65
C PRO A 478 9.67 -2.73 34.23
N ILE A 479 10.60 -3.60 33.85
CA ILE A 479 10.53 -4.39 32.60
C ILE A 479 9.15 -5.03 32.48
N ALA A 480 8.50 -4.84 31.33
CA ALA A 480 7.09 -5.15 31.12
C ALA A 480 6.80 -6.66 31.17
N HIS A 481 7.69 -7.49 30.65
CA HIS A 481 7.44 -8.92 30.52
C HIS A 481 8.55 -9.81 31.08
N LYS A 482 8.23 -11.11 31.20
CA LYS A 482 9.04 -12.12 31.89
C LYS A 482 10.42 -12.34 31.29
N PHE A 483 10.53 -12.32 29.97
CA PHE A 483 11.79 -12.56 29.26
C PHE A 483 12.28 -11.30 28.58
N VAL A 484 13.58 -11.03 28.72
CA VAL A 484 14.28 -9.96 28.04
C VAL A 484 15.12 -10.53 26.92
N THR A 485 15.08 -9.89 25.77
CA THR A 485 15.99 -10.09 24.64
C THR A 485 16.64 -8.77 24.26
N ALA A 486 17.73 -8.84 23.50
CA ALA A 486 18.39 -7.67 22.97
C ALA A 486 18.85 -7.89 21.53
N SER A 487 18.83 -6.83 20.74
CA SER A 487 19.54 -6.74 19.46
C SER A 487 20.53 -5.58 19.51
N CYS A 488 21.51 -5.56 18.61
CA CYS A 488 22.40 -4.42 18.49
C CYS A 488 22.62 -4.01 17.05
N THR A 489 22.97 -2.74 16.85
CA THR A 489 23.32 -2.17 15.55
C THR A 489 24.71 -1.58 15.62
N ASP A 490 25.60 -2.04 14.73
CA ASP A 490 26.96 -1.51 14.64
C ASP A 490 26.99 -0.08 14.06
N THR A 491 28.16 0.57 14.06
CA THR A 491 28.32 1.94 13.54
C THR A 491 28.14 2.07 12.02
N ASN A 492 28.07 0.94 11.30
CA ASN A 492 27.83 0.90 9.86
C ASN A 492 26.36 0.60 9.52
N GLY A 493 25.48 0.51 10.53
CA GLY A 493 24.04 0.26 10.35
C GLY A 493 23.68 -1.21 10.21
N ASN A 494 24.58 -2.15 10.51
CA ASN A 494 24.28 -3.58 10.50
C ASN A 494 23.63 -3.99 11.82
N SER A 495 22.37 -4.42 11.79
CA SER A 495 21.71 -4.99 12.97
C SER A 495 21.94 -6.49 13.12
N SER A 496 21.94 -6.96 14.37
CA SER A 496 22.03 -8.38 14.75
C SER A 496 20.66 -9.08 14.76
N ALA A 497 20.67 -10.41 14.89
CA ALA A 497 19.53 -11.17 15.40
C ALA A 497 19.23 -10.83 16.88
N LEU A 498 18.12 -11.35 17.42
CA LEU A 498 17.88 -11.30 18.87
C LEU A 498 18.85 -12.20 19.64
N SER A 499 19.19 -11.77 20.86
CA SER A 499 19.86 -12.61 21.85
C SER A 499 18.96 -13.76 22.30
N GLU A 500 19.56 -14.78 22.90
CA GLU A 500 18.80 -15.73 23.71
C GLU A 500 18.01 -15.00 24.82
N PRO A 501 16.78 -15.43 25.14
CA PRO A 501 15.96 -14.80 26.15
C PRO A 501 16.50 -15.07 27.56
N VAL A 502 16.48 -14.04 28.41
CA VAL A 502 16.86 -14.13 29.82
C VAL A 502 15.68 -13.74 30.70
N ALA A 503 15.33 -14.61 31.66
CA ALA A 503 14.25 -14.34 32.59
C ALA A 503 14.62 -13.21 33.57
N VAL A 504 13.69 -12.28 33.77
CA VAL A 504 13.81 -11.19 34.75
C VAL A 504 13.79 -11.76 36.17
N GLN A 505 14.90 -11.63 36.90
CA GLN A 505 15.05 -12.13 38.27
C GLN A 505 14.52 -11.11 39.29
N GLY A 506 13.73 -11.56 40.26
CA GLY A 506 13.24 -10.72 41.37
C GLY A 506 11.98 -9.90 41.08
N GLY A 507 11.33 -10.10 39.93
CA GLY A 507 10.00 -9.55 39.65
C GLY A 507 8.90 -10.47 40.18
N GLY A 508 8.18 -10.05 41.22
CA GLY A 508 6.88 -10.65 41.53
C GLY A 508 5.96 -10.44 40.32
N GLY A 509 5.35 -11.52 39.83
CA GLY A 509 4.56 -11.53 38.61
C GLY A 509 3.42 -10.53 38.65
N ASN A 510 3.62 -9.37 38.04
CA ASN A 510 2.56 -8.44 37.71
C ASN A 510 2.50 -8.40 36.19
N THR A 511 1.45 -8.99 35.61
CA THR A 511 1.08 -8.82 34.21
C THR A 511 0.67 -7.36 34.00
N PRO A 512 1.39 -6.55 33.22
CA PRO A 512 0.96 -5.19 32.91
C PRO A 512 -0.19 -5.23 31.89
N THR A 513 -1.27 -4.50 32.17
CA THR A 513 -2.43 -4.33 31.27
C THR A 513 -2.24 -3.13 30.32
N GLN A 514 -1.02 -2.85 29.87
CA GLN A 514 -0.80 -1.74 28.93
C GLN A 514 -0.80 -2.27 27.50
N THR A 515 -1.84 -1.90 26.75
CA THR A 515 -1.88 -1.96 25.29
C THR A 515 -0.65 -1.22 24.74
N PRO A 516 0.04 -1.74 23.70
CA PRO A 516 1.18 -1.05 23.10
C PRO A 516 0.79 0.37 22.68
N THR A 517 1.31 1.37 23.40
CA THR A 517 1.12 2.77 23.06
C THR A 517 2.13 3.12 21.98
N ARG A 518 1.63 3.53 20.80
CA ARG A 518 2.43 4.14 19.74
C ARG A 518 3.30 5.24 20.35
N VAL A 519 4.63 5.09 20.32
CA VAL A 519 5.53 6.21 20.61
C VAL A 519 5.28 7.25 19.52
N PRO A 520 4.77 8.46 19.84
CA PRO A 520 4.62 9.49 18.83
C PRO A 520 6.00 9.80 18.26
N ALA A 521 6.10 9.94 16.94
CA ALA A 521 7.30 10.45 16.32
C ALA A 521 7.75 11.73 17.04
N THR A 522 9.04 11.82 17.38
CA THR A 522 9.63 13.14 17.63
C THR A 522 9.31 14.00 16.41
N PRO A 523 8.66 15.18 16.57
CA PRO A 523 8.28 15.99 15.45
C PRO A 523 9.53 16.31 14.63
N ASP A 524 9.52 15.95 13.35
CA ASP A 524 10.42 16.57 12.39
C ASP A 524 10.10 18.07 12.40
N PRO A 525 11.06 18.96 12.71
CA PRO A 525 10.83 20.40 12.71
C PRO A 525 10.39 20.94 11.33
N ASN A 526 10.44 20.11 10.27
CA ASN A 526 9.99 20.44 8.92
C ASN A 526 8.69 19.74 8.49
N ALA A 527 8.09 18.88 9.30
CA ALA A 527 6.83 18.21 8.93
C ALA A 527 5.62 19.12 9.16
N THR A 528 4.86 19.37 8.10
CA THR A 528 3.55 20.04 8.19
C THR A 528 2.56 19.09 8.88
N PRO A 529 1.85 19.50 9.94
CA PRO A 529 1.04 18.58 10.73
C PRO A 529 -0.22 18.11 9.98
N LEU A 530 -0.38 16.79 9.85
CA LEU A 530 -1.64 16.14 9.50
C LEU A 530 -2.41 15.76 10.79
N PRO A 531 -3.74 15.90 10.84
CA PRO A 531 -4.52 15.59 12.03
C PRO A 531 -4.60 14.07 12.26
N THR A 532 -4.22 13.64 13.47
CA THR A 532 -4.33 12.25 13.95
C THR A 532 -5.71 12.00 14.56
N LEU A 533 -6.41 10.96 14.08
CA LEU A 533 -7.67 10.48 14.65
C LEU A 533 -7.39 9.42 15.72
N TYR A 534 -7.38 9.83 16.98
CA TYR A 534 -7.53 8.93 18.13
C TYR A 534 -8.63 9.51 19.01
N ASN A 535 -9.89 9.23 18.67
CA ASN A 535 -11.04 9.26 19.55
C ASN A 535 -12.28 8.94 18.74
N LEU A 536 -12.60 7.65 18.62
CA LEU A 536 -13.93 7.10 18.36
C LEU A 536 -13.72 5.59 18.32
N PHE A 537 -13.91 4.91 19.46
CA PHE A 537 -14.33 3.51 19.64
C PHE A 537 -14.04 3.12 21.11
N ALA A 538 -14.91 3.59 22.02
CA ALA A 538 -15.05 2.97 23.33
C ALA A 538 -16.26 2.00 23.25
N PRO A 539 -16.14 0.75 23.73
CA PRO A 539 -17.26 -0.19 23.70
C PRO A 539 -18.36 0.23 24.70
N ALA A 540 -19.60 0.20 24.23
CA ALA A 540 -20.78 0.47 25.04
C ALA A 540 -20.95 -0.58 26.14
N VAL A 541 -20.98 -0.12 27.40
CA VAL A 541 -21.29 -0.94 28.57
C VAL A 541 -22.80 -1.26 28.60
N PHE A 542 -23.11 -2.56 28.66
CA PHE A 542 -24.44 -3.09 28.94
C PHE A 542 -25.05 -2.46 30.21
N LYS A 543 -26.20 -1.79 30.08
CA LYS A 543 -27.05 -1.43 31.23
C LYS A 543 -27.89 -2.63 31.63
N ASN A 544 -27.62 -3.14 32.82
CA ASN A 544 -28.43 -4.14 33.50
C ASN A 544 -29.71 -3.46 34.05
N HIS A 545 -30.87 -4.03 33.72
CA HIS A 545 -32.14 -3.69 34.36
C HIS A 545 -32.23 -4.39 35.72
N GLY A 546 -32.72 -3.70 36.76
CA GLY A 546 -33.23 -4.37 37.96
C GLY A 546 -33.37 -3.52 39.23
N SER A 547 -34.62 -3.08 39.49
CA SER A 547 -35.26 -2.84 40.82
C SER A 547 -34.60 -1.84 41.78
N ARG A 548 -35.28 -0.88 42.42
CA ARG A 548 -36.68 -0.69 42.81
C ARG A 548 -37.06 0.79 42.69
#